data_AF-A0A7C5K093-F1
#
_entry.id   AF-A0A7C5K093-F1
#
_cell.length_a   1.000
_cell.length_b   1.000
_cell.length_c   1.000
_cell.angle_alpha   90.00
_cell.angle_beta   90.00
_cell.angle_gamma   90.00
#
_symmetry.space_group_name_H-M   'P 1'
#
loop_
_entity.id
_entity.type
_entity.pdbx_description
1 polymer ?
#
loop_
_entity_poly.entity_id
_entity_poly.type
_entity_poly.pdbx_seq_one_letter_code
_entity_poly.pdbx_strand_id
1 'polypeptide(L)'
;MSRGKIAAQAGHAAVSAAEEARRSHKDWFEAWLEEGQCKVVVKVKNEEELLELKKRAKELGLPHALIVDRGLTEVPPGTITCLGIGPAPAEKLDKLTGKLPLL
;
A
#
# COMPACT_ATOMS: atom_id res chain seq x y z
N MET A 1 7.55 4.36 14.31
CA MET A 1 6.61 5.46 13.95
C MET A 1 5.54 5.55 15.02
N SER A 2 5.14 6.77 15.42
CA SER A 2 3.98 6.95 16.31
C SER A 2 2.68 6.47 15.64
N ARG A 3 1.62 6.28 16.45
CA ARG A 3 0.30 5.87 15.95
C ARG A 3 -0.25 6.86 14.91
N GLY A 4 -0.12 8.16 15.18
CA GLY A 4 -0.56 9.20 14.24
C GLY A 4 0.22 9.17 12.93
N LYS A 5 1.54 8.94 13.01
CA LYS A 5 2.37 8.83 11.82
C LYS A 5 2.00 7.63 10.96
N ILE A 6 1.78 6.47 11.58
CA ILE A 6 1.31 5.26 10.90
C ILE A 6 0.01 5.53 10.15
N ALA A 7 -0.98 6.14 10.79
CA ALA A 7 -2.26 6.46 10.18
C ALA A 7 -2.11 7.39 8.97
N ALA A 8 -1.27 8.44 9.08
CA ALA A 8 -1.01 9.36 7.98
C ALA A 8 -0.34 8.65 6.78
N GLN A 9 0.67 7.81 7.03
CA GLN A 9 1.37 7.10 5.95
C GLN A 9 0.47 6.04 5.29
N ALA A 10 -0.35 5.33 6.06
CA ALA A 10 -1.36 4.43 5.52
C ALA A 10 -2.39 5.18 4.66
N GLY A 11 -2.81 6.38 5.09
CA GLY A 11 -3.66 7.27 4.30
C GLY A 11 -3.03 7.68 2.97
N HIS A 12 -1.77 8.13 2.98
CA HIS A 12 -1.03 8.46 1.76
C HIS A 12 -0.94 7.27 0.80
N ALA A 13 -0.61 6.09 1.33
CA ALA A 13 -0.50 4.85 0.57
C ALA A 13 -1.84 4.47 -0.07
N ALA A 14 -2.93 4.52 0.71
CA ALA A 14 -4.27 4.20 0.24
C ALA A 14 -4.73 5.13 -0.89
N VAL A 15 -4.59 6.44 -0.72
CA VAL A 15 -5.01 7.42 -1.75
C VAL A 15 -4.19 7.26 -3.03
N SER A 16 -2.86 7.11 -2.89
CA SER A 16 -1.97 7.02 -4.05
C SER A 16 -2.16 5.73 -4.85
N ALA A 17 -2.32 4.59 -4.17
CA ALA A 17 -2.55 3.30 -4.83
C ALA A 17 -3.95 3.24 -5.46
N ALA A 18 -4.96 3.81 -4.79
CA ALA A 18 -6.31 3.93 -5.34
C ALA A 18 -6.35 4.79 -6.62
N GLU A 19 -5.61 5.90 -6.65
CA GLU A 19 -5.52 6.75 -7.85
C GLU A 19 -4.82 6.03 -9.01
N GLU A 20 -3.78 5.24 -8.73
CA GLU A 20 -3.17 4.40 -9.75
C GLU A 20 -4.15 3.35 -10.28
N ALA A 21 -4.89 2.68 -9.40
CA ALA A 21 -5.92 1.72 -9.80
C ALA A 21 -7.03 2.39 -10.63
N ARG A 22 -7.49 3.58 -10.23
CA ARG A 22 -8.49 4.35 -11.00
C ARG A 22 -8.04 4.62 -12.44
N ARG A 23 -6.73 4.83 -12.66
CA ARG A 23 -6.15 5.10 -13.98
C ARG A 23 -5.86 3.85 -14.80
N SER A 24 -5.49 2.74 -14.16
CA SER A 24 -4.98 1.53 -14.83
C SER A 24 -5.93 0.33 -14.80
N HIS A 25 -6.82 0.27 -13.81
CA HIS A 25 -7.72 -0.82 -13.48
C HIS A 25 -9.07 -0.26 -12.98
N LYS A 26 -9.71 0.57 -13.81
CA LYS A 26 -10.90 1.34 -13.44
C LYS A 26 -12.00 0.46 -12.83
N ASP A 27 -12.26 -0.70 -13.43
CA ASP A 27 -13.29 -1.64 -12.96
C ASP A 27 -13.00 -2.17 -11.55
N TRP A 28 -11.72 -2.42 -11.21
CA TRP A 28 -11.34 -2.84 -9.85
C TRP A 28 -11.51 -1.71 -8.84
N PHE A 29 -11.21 -0.47 -9.24
CA PHE A 29 -11.40 0.69 -8.39
C PHE A 29 -12.89 0.95 -8.11
N GLU A 30 -13.74 0.88 -9.14
CA GLU A 30 -15.19 1.09 -8.99
C GLU A 30 -15.83 0.02 -8.11
N ALA A 31 -15.55 -1.26 -8.36
CA ALA A 31 -16.04 -2.36 -7.52
C ALA A 31 -15.58 -2.20 -6.06
N TRP A 32 -14.28 -1.91 -5.85
CA TRP A 32 -13.76 -1.69 -4.50
C TRP A 32 -14.46 -0.53 -3.79
N LEU A 33 -14.77 0.55 -4.50
CA LEU A 33 -15.47 1.70 -3.93
C LEU A 33 -16.92 1.37 -3.57
N GLU A 34 -17.63 0.65 -4.45
CA GLU A 34 -19.00 0.15 -4.22
C GLU A 34 -19.08 -0.83 -3.04
N GLU A 35 -18.06 -1.66 -2.87
CA GLU A 35 -17.93 -2.62 -1.76
C GLU A 35 -17.49 -1.97 -0.42
N GLY A 36 -17.41 -0.64 -0.36
CA GLY A 36 -17.05 0.06 0.87
C GLY A 36 -15.55 0.16 1.14
N GLN A 37 -14.74 0.06 0.08
CA GLN A 37 -13.33 0.42 0.03
C GLN A 37 -12.46 -0.21 1.13
N CYS A 38 -12.60 -1.54 1.32
CA CYS A 38 -11.90 -2.33 2.33
C CYS A 38 -10.37 -2.14 2.28
N LYS A 39 -9.74 -2.02 3.45
CA LYS A 39 -8.28 -1.86 3.62
C LYS A 39 -7.81 -2.75 4.76
N VAL A 40 -6.75 -3.51 4.52
CA VAL A 40 -6.08 -4.34 5.54
C VAL A 40 -4.68 -3.78 5.74
N VAL A 41 -4.31 -3.52 7.00
CA VAL A 41 -2.99 -3.00 7.35
C VAL A 41 -2.15 -4.11 7.98
N VAL A 42 -1.08 -4.48 7.29
CA VAL A 42 -0.10 -5.47 7.72
C VAL A 42 1.24 -4.80 8.01
N LYS A 43 2.16 -5.52 8.66
CA LYS A 43 3.51 -5.04 8.94
C LYS A 43 4.58 -5.93 8.33
N VAL A 44 5.68 -5.29 7.97
CA VAL A 44 6.93 -5.89 7.50
C VAL A 44 8.06 -5.49 8.43
N LYS A 45 9.19 -6.19 8.36
CA LYS A 45 10.30 -5.99 9.31
C LYS A 45 11.15 -4.76 8.98
N ASN A 46 11.28 -4.43 7.70
CA ASN A 46 12.23 -3.42 7.22
C ASN A 46 11.85 -2.88 5.83
N GLU A 47 12.65 -1.92 5.37
CA GLU A 47 12.51 -1.27 4.06
C GLU A 47 12.75 -2.23 2.88
N GLU A 48 13.66 -3.19 3.03
CA GLU A 48 13.97 -4.18 1.99
C GLU A 48 12.75 -5.04 1.64
N GLU A 49 12.00 -5.49 2.65
CA GLU A 49 10.74 -6.23 2.45
C GLU A 49 9.68 -5.37 1.72
N LEU A 50 9.61 -4.05 1.97
CA LEU A 50 8.73 -3.15 1.21
C LEU A 50 9.14 -3.08 -0.27
N LEU A 51 10.43 -2.97 -0.55
CA LEU A 51 10.95 -2.89 -1.91
C LEU A 51 10.74 -4.21 -2.67
N GLU A 52 10.89 -5.35 -2.00
CA GLU A 52 10.60 -6.67 -2.57
C GLU A 52 9.11 -6.82 -2.90
N LEU A 53 8.21 -6.44 -1.98
CA LEU A 53 6.77 -6.46 -2.21
C LEU A 53 6.37 -5.55 -3.37
N LYS A 54 6.96 -4.35 -3.46
CA LYS A 54 6.75 -3.43 -4.59
C LYS A 54 7.14 -4.09 -5.92
N LYS A 55 8.32 -4.72 -5.97
CA LYS A 55 8.80 -5.41 -7.17
C LYS A 55 7.81 -6.50 -7.60
N ARG A 56 7.38 -7.34 -6.65
CA ARG A 56 6.41 -8.42 -6.90
C ARG A 56 5.03 -7.90 -7.32
N ALA A 57 4.56 -6.79 -6.72
CA ALA A 57 3.30 -6.16 -7.10
C ALA A 57 3.35 -5.68 -8.55
N LYS A 58 4.47 -5.04 -8.94
CA LYS A 58 4.72 -4.61 -10.32
C LYS A 58 4.76 -5.78 -11.30
N GLU A 59 5.44 -6.88 -10.96
CA GLU A 59 5.51 -8.09 -11.80
C GLU A 59 4.13 -8.72 -12.04
N LEU A 60 3.23 -8.62 -11.07
CA LEU A 60 1.86 -9.12 -11.16
C LEU A 60 0.86 -8.11 -11.75
N GLY A 61 1.34 -6.93 -12.17
CA GLY A 61 0.50 -5.88 -12.72
C GLY A 61 -0.48 -5.28 -11.71
N LEU A 62 -0.18 -5.34 -10.42
CA LEU A 62 -1.04 -4.79 -9.38
C LEU A 62 -0.78 -3.28 -9.19
N PRO A 63 -1.83 -2.45 -9.04
CA PRO A 63 -1.67 -1.06 -8.62
C PRO A 63 -0.89 -0.99 -7.30
N HIS A 64 0.07 -0.07 -7.18
CA HIS A 64 0.88 0.04 -5.97
C HIS A 64 1.59 1.40 -5.81
N ALA A 65 1.54 1.95 -4.60
CA ALA A 65 2.21 3.22 -4.30
C ALA A 65 3.19 3.08 -3.14
N LEU A 66 4.47 3.34 -3.42
CA LEU A 66 5.50 3.44 -2.39
C LEU A 66 5.53 4.84 -1.80
N ILE A 67 5.38 4.96 -0.49
CA ILE A 67 5.39 6.23 0.22
C ILE A 67 6.77 6.48 0.80
N VAL A 68 7.28 7.67 0.51
CA VAL A 68 8.54 8.19 1.02
C VAL A 68 8.22 9.42 1.86
N ASP A 69 8.62 9.41 3.12
CA ASP A 69 8.43 10.56 3.96
C ASP A 69 9.37 11.70 3.55
N ARG A 70 8.83 12.90 3.36
CA ARG A 70 9.65 14.07 3.01
C ARG A 70 10.40 14.66 4.21
N GLY A 71 10.38 14.00 5.37
CA GLY A 71 11.14 14.39 6.56
C GLY A 71 10.56 15.60 7.27
N LEU A 72 9.26 15.84 7.12
CA LEU A 72 8.54 16.89 7.84
C LEU A 72 8.10 16.43 9.25
N THR A 73 8.58 15.28 9.72
CA THR A 73 8.10 14.58 10.92
C THR A 73 9.18 13.66 11.55
N GLU A 74 8.76 12.74 12.43
CA GLU A 74 9.52 11.80 13.29
C GLU A 74 10.57 10.89 12.62
N VAL A 75 10.74 10.91 11.29
CA VAL A 75 11.69 10.04 10.56
C VAL A 75 12.56 10.87 9.61
N PRO A 76 13.80 10.42 9.30
CA PRO A 76 14.67 11.13 8.37
C PRO A 76 13.99 11.40 7.01
N PRO A 77 14.28 12.55 6.37
CA PRO A 77 13.85 12.79 5.01
C PRO A 77 14.32 11.68 4.07
N GLY A 78 13.42 11.21 3.20
CA GLY A 78 13.73 10.16 2.23
C GLY A 78 13.50 8.73 2.73
N THR A 79 13.06 8.54 3.98
CA THR A 79 12.74 7.20 4.51
C THR A 79 11.50 6.64 3.82
N ILE A 80 11.59 5.39 3.34
CA ILE A 80 10.42 4.63 2.88
C ILE A 80 9.64 4.17 4.10
N THR A 81 8.35 4.52 4.14
CA THR A 81 7.52 4.32 5.33
C THR A 81 6.40 3.30 5.13
N CYS A 82 5.85 3.21 3.92
CA CYS A 82 4.66 2.41 3.65
C CYS A 82 4.56 2.06 2.15
N LEU A 83 3.86 0.97 1.85
CA LEU A 83 3.50 0.55 0.50
C LEU A 83 2.00 0.27 0.47
N GLY A 84 1.27 0.95 -0.42
CA GLY A 84 -0.10 0.59 -0.78
C GLY A 84 -0.09 -0.39 -1.94
N ILE A 85 -0.91 -1.44 -1.90
CA ILE A 85 -1.10 -2.39 -3.01
C ILE A 85 -2.61 -2.56 -3.23
N GLY A 86 -3.04 -2.47 -4.49
CA GLY A 86 -4.43 -2.49 -4.90
C GLY A 86 -5.06 -1.09 -5.00
N PRO A 87 -6.40 -1.01 -5.07
CA PRO A 87 -7.35 -2.13 -5.01
C PRO A 87 -7.16 -3.14 -6.14
N ALA A 88 -7.46 -4.40 -5.84
CA ALA A 88 -7.41 -5.54 -6.74
C ALA A 88 -8.21 -6.70 -6.13
N PRO A 89 -8.59 -7.73 -6.91
CA PRO A 89 -9.19 -8.95 -6.37
C PRO A 89 -8.39 -9.54 -5.20
N ALA A 90 -9.07 -9.91 -4.11
CA ALA A 90 -8.45 -10.36 -2.86
C ALA A 90 -7.45 -11.52 -3.09
N GLU A 91 -7.81 -12.49 -3.92
CA GLU A 91 -6.95 -13.63 -4.26
C GLU A 91 -5.60 -13.24 -4.89
N LYS A 92 -5.53 -12.08 -5.58
CA LYS A 92 -4.28 -11.55 -6.13
C LYS A 92 -3.44 -10.87 -5.05
N LEU A 93 -4.07 -10.15 -4.13
CA LEU A 93 -3.40 -9.49 -3.01
C LEU A 93 -2.84 -10.52 -2.01
N ASP A 94 -3.61 -11.56 -1.69
CA ASP A 94 -3.23 -12.59 -0.71
C ASP A 94 -1.98 -13.36 -1.10
N LYS A 95 -1.68 -13.49 -2.40
CA LYS A 95 -0.44 -14.08 -2.92
C LYS A 95 0.82 -13.30 -2.49
N LEU A 96 0.67 -12.02 -2.16
CA LEU A 96 1.75 -11.16 -1.69
C LEU A 96 1.69 -10.97 -0.18
N THR A 97 0.52 -10.57 0.33
CA THR A 97 0.39 -10.05 1.70
C THR A 97 -0.25 -11.02 2.67
N GLY A 98 -0.83 -12.13 2.22
CA GLY A 98 -1.64 -13.03 3.06
C GLY A 98 -0.86 -13.75 4.17
N LYS A 99 0.48 -13.76 4.12
CA LYS A 99 1.34 -14.32 5.18
C LYS A 99 1.93 -13.26 6.11
N LEU A 100 1.69 -11.98 5.84
CA LEU A 100 2.22 -10.90 6.66
C LEU A 100 1.37 -10.72 7.92
N PRO A 101 1.98 -10.46 9.08
CA PRO A 101 1.23 -10.22 10.30
C PRO A 101 0.45 -8.90 10.20
N LEU A 102 -0.74 -8.88 10.81
CA LEU A 102 -1.50 -7.64 11.00
C LEU A 102 -0.68 -6.64 11.85
N LEU A 103 -0.81 -5.35 11.54
CA LEU A 103 -0.05 -4.28 12.19
C LEU A 103 -0.36 -4.16 13.69
#